data_AF-A0A0L0CNG7-F1
#
_entry.id   AF-A0A0L0CNG7-F1
#
_cell.length_a   1.000
_cell.length_b   1.000
_cell.length_c   1.000
_cell.angle_alpha   90.00
_cell.angle_beta   90.00
_cell.angle_gamma   90.00
#
_symmetry.space_group_name_H-M   'P 1'
#
loop_
_entity.id
_entity.type
_entity.pdbx_description
1 polymer ?
#
loop_
_entity_poly.entity_id
_entity_poly.type
_entity_poly.pdbx_seq_one_letter_code
_entity_poly.pdbx_strand_id
1 'polypeptide(L)'
;MNKLDATLDDVQNTRFSNIYHDLIKQMSKQTQFTEIEVQSILLVYHKFVLANGPKAKSMTKKQFNNLFLVLFKVYDLQIIERILMLITSDLKKEVDPIAWVKLFSVFMSNKLEQKMKFTYQIYNVGATGSLTRENVTLAVEKFFTGDDEDEVNELRSDMVELLFRKFDVDKDGLISYDDYAAVVTKQPMLLEFLGQCFPNVDGMTVIAYCANILSKITFPKSNIEE
;
A
#
# COMPACT_ATOMS: atom_id res chain seq x y z
N MET A 1 -11.52 5.12 34.71
CA MET A 1 -10.57 5.15 33.57
C MET A 1 -11.43 5.32 32.33
N ASN A 2 -11.24 6.36 31.52
CA ASN A 2 -12.02 6.51 30.29
C ASN A 2 -11.57 5.42 29.32
N LYS A 3 -12.45 4.45 29.02
CA LYS A 3 -12.19 3.44 28.00
C LYS A 3 -12.04 4.16 26.65
N LEU A 4 -10.89 3.99 26.01
CA LEU A 4 -10.65 4.51 24.66
C LEU A 4 -11.48 3.74 23.63
N ASP A 5 -11.68 2.45 23.88
CA ASP A 5 -12.48 1.57 23.04
C ASP A 5 -13.33 0.63 23.90
N ALA A 6 -14.64 0.62 23.65
CA ALA A 6 -15.60 -0.18 24.39
C ALA A 6 -15.55 -1.69 24.04
N THR A 7 -14.95 -2.07 22.92
CA THR A 7 -14.74 -3.46 22.48
C THR A 7 -13.52 -4.12 23.15
N LEU A 8 -12.69 -3.34 23.86
CA LEU A 8 -11.56 -3.84 24.63
C LEU A 8 -11.87 -3.86 26.13
N ASP A 9 -11.33 -4.84 26.85
CA ASP A 9 -11.37 -4.82 28.31
C ASP A 9 -10.47 -3.69 28.89
N ASP A 10 -10.57 -3.45 30.20
CA ASP A 10 -9.82 -2.40 30.88
C ASP A 10 -8.30 -2.63 30.84
N VAL A 11 -7.87 -3.90 30.84
CA VAL A 11 -6.45 -4.28 30.79
C VAL A 11 -5.87 -3.93 29.43
N GLN A 12 -6.57 -4.25 28.34
CA GLN A 12 -6.13 -3.95 26.98
C GLN A 12 -6.18 -2.46 26.67
N ASN A 13 -7.18 -1.72 27.16
CA ASN A 13 -7.22 -0.25 27.05
C ASN A 13 -6.01 0.41 27.74
N THR A 14 -5.68 -0.05 28.95
CA THR A 14 -4.51 0.43 29.70
C THR A 14 -3.21 0.08 28.98
N ARG A 15 -3.09 -1.16 28.51
CA ARG A 15 -1.90 -1.63 27.77
C ARG A 15 -1.70 -0.86 26.47
N PHE A 16 -2.78 -0.62 25.71
CA PHE A 16 -2.73 0.19 24.49
C PHE A 16 -2.14 1.57 24.79
N SER A 17 -2.70 2.27 25.77
CA SER A 17 -2.23 3.60 26.17
C SER A 17 -0.74 3.59 26.52
N ASN A 18 -0.29 2.61 27.32
CA ASN A 18 1.09 2.52 27.76
C ASN A 18 2.08 2.22 26.63
N ILE A 19 1.71 1.39 25.66
CA ILE A 19 2.61 0.99 24.57
C ILE A 19 2.70 2.07 23.49
N TYR A 20 1.58 2.73 23.18
CA TYR A 20 1.48 3.59 22.00
C TYR A 20 1.55 5.09 22.30
N HIS A 21 1.55 5.54 23.56
CA HIS A 21 1.51 6.97 23.92
C HIS A 21 2.57 7.81 23.19
N ASP A 22 3.84 7.41 23.27
CA ASP A 22 4.93 8.16 22.64
C ASP A 22 4.92 7.99 21.12
N LEU A 23 4.54 6.80 20.64
CA LEU A 23 4.44 6.53 19.22
C LEU A 23 3.36 7.39 18.54
N ILE A 24 2.22 7.63 19.21
CA ILE A 24 1.15 8.50 18.71
C ILE A 24 1.70 9.91 18.43
N LYS A 25 2.40 10.48 19.42
CA LYS A 25 3.03 11.81 19.32
C LYS A 25 4.14 11.86 18.28
N GLN A 26 4.91 10.79 18.14
CA GLN A 26 5.96 10.70 17.13
C GLN A 26 5.37 10.67 15.72
N MET A 27 4.41 9.77 15.47
CA MET A 27 3.87 9.55 14.13
C MET A 27 2.97 10.70 13.68
N SER A 28 2.30 11.41 14.59
CA SER A 28 1.53 12.61 14.22
C SER A 28 2.41 13.75 13.69
N LYS A 29 3.69 13.79 14.09
CA LYS A 29 4.68 14.75 13.56
C LYS A 29 5.31 14.31 12.24
N GLN A 30 5.30 13.01 11.96
CA GLN A 30 5.96 12.43 10.78
C GLN A 30 5.01 12.13 9.62
N THR A 31 3.70 12.23 9.87
CA THR A 31 2.65 11.90 8.89
C THR A 31 1.63 13.03 8.79
N GLN A 32 0.72 12.93 7.83
CA GLN A 32 -0.40 13.84 7.67
C GLN A 32 -1.54 13.63 8.68
N PHE A 33 -1.38 12.69 9.62
CA PHE A 33 -2.41 12.30 10.57
C PHE A 33 -2.30 13.11 11.88
N THR A 34 -3.44 13.48 12.45
CA THR A 34 -3.51 14.05 13.80
C THR A 34 -3.23 12.97 14.87
N GLU A 35 -2.98 13.36 16.11
CA GLU A 35 -2.80 12.38 17.21
C GLU A 35 -4.00 11.44 17.37
N ILE A 36 -5.23 11.95 17.18
CA ILE A 36 -6.46 11.14 17.27
C ILE A 36 -6.54 10.14 16.11
N GLU A 37 -6.17 10.55 14.91
CA GLU A 37 -6.15 9.68 13.72
C GLU A 37 -5.09 8.58 13.87
N VAL A 38 -3.88 8.94 14.33
CA VAL A 38 -2.83 7.96 14.62
C VAL A 38 -3.26 6.99 15.72
N GLN A 39 -3.88 7.49 16.79
CA GLN A 39 -4.43 6.66 17.86
C GLN A 39 -5.44 5.64 17.30
N SER A 40 -6.32 6.08 16.41
CA SER A 40 -7.35 5.22 15.80
C SER A 40 -6.74 4.16 14.88
N ILE A 41 -5.75 4.53 14.05
CA ILE A 41 -4.99 3.59 13.20
C ILE A 41 -4.27 2.53 14.05
N LEU A 42 -3.60 2.95 15.12
CA LEU A 42 -2.89 2.04 16.03
C LEU A 42 -3.84 1.16 16.84
N LEU A 43 -5.03 1.66 17.18
CA LEU A 43 -6.04 0.88 17.89
C LEU A 43 -6.54 -0.28 17.04
N VAL A 44 -6.80 -0.04 15.75
CA VAL A 44 -7.14 -1.10 14.78
C VAL A 44 -6.00 -2.12 14.68
N TYR A 45 -4.75 -1.64 14.57
CA TYR A 45 -3.57 -2.51 14.59
C TYR A 45 -3.52 -3.39 15.84
N HIS A 46 -3.70 -2.80 17.03
CA HIS A 46 -3.65 -3.52 18.30
C HIS A 46 -4.68 -4.65 18.36
N LYS A 47 -5.91 -4.41 17.88
CA LYS A 47 -6.95 -5.45 17.81
C LYS A 47 -6.55 -6.59 16.87
N PHE A 48 -5.96 -6.28 15.72
CA PHE A 48 -5.45 -7.33 14.83
C PHE A 48 -4.33 -8.14 15.50
N VAL A 49 -3.38 -7.49 16.18
CA VAL A 49 -2.33 -8.20 16.90
C VAL A 49 -2.90 -9.11 17.99
N LEU A 50 -3.91 -8.67 18.75
CA LEU A 50 -4.56 -9.47 19.78
C LEU A 50 -5.25 -10.73 19.23
N ALA A 51 -5.67 -10.74 17.97
CA ALA A 51 -6.21 -11.94 17.32
C ALA A 51 -5.15 -13.06 17.17
N ASN A 52 -3.86 -12.74 17.20
CA ASN A 52 -2.77 -13.72 17.25
C ASN A 52 -2.49 -14.22 18.69
N GLY A 53 -3.23 -13.71 19.68
CA GLY A 53 -3.13 -14.07 21.09
C GLY A 53 -2.80 -12.88 22.00
N PRO A 54 -3.12 -12.96 23.30
CA PRO A 54 -3.01 -11.83 24.22
C PRO A 54 -1.57 -11.35 24.46
N LYS A 55 -0.57 -12.19 24.15
CA LYS A 55 0.86 -11.85 24.30
C LYS A 55 1.54 -11.47 22.98
N ALA A 56 0.82 -11.48 21.87
CA ALA A 56 1.35 -11.05 20.58
C ALA A 56 1.82 -9.59 20.65
N LYS A 57 2.88 -9.29 19.89
CA LYS A 57 3.53 -7.98 19.85
C LYS A 57 3.47 -7.32 18.48
N SER A 58 3.23 -8.11 17.44
CA SER A 58 3.32 -7.73 16.03
C SER A 58 2.25 -8.46 15.22
N MET A 59 1.96 -7.91 14.04
CA MET A 59 1.09 -8.55 13.06
C MET A 59 1.90 -9.51 12.20
N THR A 60 1.39 -10.73 12.03
CA THR A 60 2.07 -11.77 11.23
C THR A 60 1.94 -11.50 9.72
N LYS A 61 2.87 -12.02 8.91
CA LYS A 61 2.77 -12.00 7.44
C LYS A 61 1.45 -12.59 6.93
N LYS A 62 1.01 -13.71 7.52
CA LYS A 62 -0.26 -14.35 7.13
C LYS A 62 -1.46 -13.42 7.35
N GLN A 63 -1.49 -12.74 8.50
CA GLN A 63 -2.55 -11.78 8.80
C GLN A 63 -2.50 -10.59 7.85
N PHE A 64 -1.31 -10.04 7.59
CA PHE A 64 -1.11 -8.94 6.64
C PHE A 64 -1.63 -9.30 5.24
N ASN A 65 -1.25 -10.47 4.71
CA ASN A 65 -1.73 -10.95 3.42
C ASN A 65 -3.26 -11.03 3.39
N ASN A 66 -3.89 -11.60 4.42
CA ASN A 66 -5.35 -11.69 4.50
C ASN A 66 -6.02 -10.30 4.51
N LEU A 67 -5.43 -9.31 5.18
CA LEU A 67 -5.94 -7.94 5.17
C LEU A 67 -5.85 -7.31 3.78
N PHE A 68 -4.78 -7.56 3.02
CA PHE A 68 -4.68 -7.08 1.64
C PHE A 68 -5.82 -7.62 0.76
N LEU A 69 -6.10 -8.93 0.86
CA LEU A 69 -7.16 -9.56 0.06
C LEU A 69 -8.57 -9.09 0.48
N VAL A 70 -8.83 -9.02 1.79
CA VAL A 70 -10.19 -8.79 2.31
C VAL A 70 -10.50 -7.31 2.44
N LEU A 71 -9.60 -6.54 3.06
CA LEU A 71 -9.80 -5.15 3.42
C LEU A 71 -9.33 -4.22 2.31
N PHE A 72 -8.15 -4.46 1.73
CA PHE A 72 -7.58 -3.54 0.73
C PHE A 72 -8.00 -3.87 -0.71
N LYS A 73 -8.49 -5.10 -0.95
CA LYS A 73 -8.89 -5.57 -2.29
C LYS A 73 -7.73 -5.49 -3.29
N VAL A 74 -6.52 -5.81 -2.81
CA VAL A 74 -5.32 -6.00 -3.63
C VAL A 74 -5.00 -7.48 -3.58
N TYR A 75 -4.95 -8.13 -4.76
CA TYR A 75 -4.92 -9.59 -4.87
C TYR A 75 -3.58 -10.16 -5.33
N ASP A 76 -2.72 -9.32 -5.87
CA ASP A 76 -1.41 -9.73 -6.36
C ASP A 76 -0.46 -9.99 -5.18
N LEU A 77 -0.21 -11.28 -4.91
CA LEU A 77 0.68 -11.72 -3.83
C LEU A 77 2.10 -11.19 -3.97
N GLN A 78 2.63 -11.03 -5.19
CA GLN A 78 3.97 -10.48 -5.38
C GLN A 78 4.00 -9.01 -4.98
N ILE A 79 2.99 -8.23 -5.37
CA ILE A 79 2.88 -6.83 -4.95
C ILE A 79 2.74 -6.74 -3.42
N ILE A 80 1.90 -7.57 -2.80
CA ILE A 80 1.72 -7.60 -1.34
C ILE A 80 3.04 -7.90 -0.63
N GLU A 81 3.81 -8.88 -1.12
CA GLU A 81 5.11 -9.22 -0.55
C GLU A 81 6.13 -8.10 -0.71
N ARG A 82 6.15 -7.41 -1.85
CA ARG A 82 7.02 -6.25 -2.08
C ARG A 82 6.65 -5.09 -1.16
N ILE A 83 5.36 -4.80 -0.98
CA ILE A 83 4.88 -3.81 0.00
C ILE A 83 5.35 -4.18 1.40
N LEU A 84 5.20 -5.45 1.81
CA LEU A 84 5.66 -5.93 3.10
C LEU A 84 7.16 -5.64 3.28
N MET A 85 7.98 -6.00 2.29
CA MET A 85 9.44 -5.74 2.33
C MET A 85 9.78 -4.25 2.41
N LEU A 86 8.98 -3.37 1.81
CA LEU A 86 9.22 -1.92 1.86
C LEU A 86 8.88 -1.31 3.23
N ILE A 87 7.84 -1.83 3.91
CA ILE A 87 7.39 -1.24 5.17
C ILE A 87 8.03 -1.88 6.40
N THR A 88 8.49 -3.14 6.32
CA THR A 88 9.13 -3.85 7.43
C THR A 88 10.64 -3.80 7.34
N SER A 89 11.31 -3.53 8.45
CA SER A 89 12.77 -3.53 8.53
C SER A 89 13.36 -4.81 9.13
N ASP A 90 12.52 -5.79 9.52
CA ASP A 90 12.96 -6.98 10.24
C ASP A 90 13.12 -8.21 9.33
N LEU A 91 14.01 -9.12 9.74
CA LEU A 91 14.24 -10.37 9.00
C LEU A 91 13.03 -11.31 9.03
N LYS A 92 12.15 -11.15 10.03
CA LYS A 92 10.93 -11.95 10.18
C LYS A 92 9.78 -11.47 9.29
N LYS A 93 9.89 -10.28 8.70
CA LYS A 93 8.86 -9.62 7.90
C LYS A 93 7.54 -9.52 8.68
N GLU A 94 7.63 -9.23 9.97
CA GLU A 94 6.46 -8.96 10.82
C GLU A 94 6.13 -7.48 10.75
N VAL A 95 4.84 -7.17 10.73
CA VAL A 95 4.39 -5.78 10.63
C VAL A 95 4.32 -5.18 12.02
N ASP A 96 5.28 -4.31 12.32
CA ASP A 96 5.30 -3.52 13.53
C ASP A 96 4.34 -2.31 13.45
N PRO A 97 4.08 -1.62 14.57
CA PRO A 97 3.14 -0.49 14.59
C PRO A 97 3.58 0.71 13.73
N ILE A 98 4.89 0.94 13.59
CA ILE A 98 5.44 2.03 12.77
C ILE A 98 5.21 1.72 11.29
N ALA A 99 5.52 0.49 10.86
CA ALA A 99 5.29 -0.01 9.52
C ALA A 99 3.81 0.12 9.13
N TRP A 100 2.90 -0.21 10.04
CA TRP A 100 1.46 -0.06 9.82
C TRP A 100 1.04 1.40 9.60
N VAL A 101 1.47 2.32 10.46
CA VAL A 101 1.13 3.75 10.30
C VAL A 101 1.78 4.33 9.04
N LYS A 102 2.99 3.91 8.68
CA LYS A 102 3.66 4.31 7.42
C LYS A 102 2.90 3.81 6.18
N LEU A 103 2.38 2.58 6.20
CA LEU A 103 1.56 2.07 5.10
C LEU A 103 0.33 2.96 4.88
N PHE A 104 -0.38 3.27 5.96
CA PHE A 104 -1.55 4.15 5.92
C PHE A 104 -1.18 5.57 5.48
N SER A 105 0.00 6.07 5.87
CA SER A 105 0.41 7.43 5.50
C SER A 105 0.57 7.59 3.99
N VAL A 106 0.99 6.55 3.29
CA VAL A 106 1.05 6.56 1.82
C VAL A 106 -0.34 6.30 1.21
N PHE A 107 -1.05 5.27 1.67
CA PHE A 107 -2.37 4.89 1.11
C PHE A 107 -3.36 6.06 1.16
N MET A 108 -3.37 6.80 2.27
CA MET A 108 -4.24 7.95 2.52
C MET A 108 -3.63 9.29 2.11
N SER A 109 -2.54 9.28 1.34
CA SER A 109 -1.91 10.52 0.87
C SER A 109 -2.66 11.09 -0.34
N ASN A 110 -2.86 12.40 -0.32
CA ASN A 110 -3.32 13.15 -1.50
C ASN A 110 -2.13 13.65 -2.35
N LYS A 111 -0.88 13.37 -1.93
CA LYS A 111 0.32 13.80 -2.65
C LYS A 111 0.72 12.74 -3.68
N LEU A 112 0.56 13.07 -4.96
CA LEU A 112 0.92 12.17 -6.06
C LEU A 112 2.39 11.73 -5.98
N GLU A 113 3.30 12.64 -5.66
CA GLU A 113 4.75 12.35 -5.50
C GLU A 113 5.02 11.23 -4.49
N GLN A 114 4.35 11.25 -3.33
CA GLN A 114 4.51 10.23 -2.31
C GLN A 114 4.03 8.87 -2.82
N LYS A 115 2.92 8.85 -3.57
CA LYS A 115 2.39 7.64 -4.20
C LYS A 115 3.31 7.12 -5.31
N MET A 116 3.80 7.99 -6.18
CA MET A 116 4.74 7.64 -7.25
C MET A 116 5.99 6.97 -6.69
N LYS A 117 6.62 7.57 -5.67
CA LYS A 117 7.82 7.00 -5.04
C LYS A 117 7.55 5.60 -4.48
N PHE A 118 6.43 5.43 -3.79
CA PHE A 118 6.07 4.14 -3.20
C PHE A 118 5.79 3.08 -4.27
N THR A 119 5.01 3.41 -5.30
CA THR A 119 4.69 2.49 -6.40
C THR A 119 5.94 2.08 -7.18
N TYR A 120 6.80 3.03 -7.50
CA TYR A 120 8.05 2.73 -8.19
C TYR A 120 8.96 1.79 -7.38
N GLN A 121 9.04 1.99 -6.07
CA GLN A 121 9.79 1.08 -5.17
C GLN A 121 9.21 -0.34 -5.14
N ILE A 122 7.89 -0.50 -5.32
CA ILE A 122 7.25 -1.83 -5.44
C ILE A 122 7.65 -2.50 -6.75
N TYR A 123 7.77 -1.73 -7.83
CA TYR A 123 8.12 -2.28 -9.14
C TYR A 123 9.61 -2.57 -9.27
N ASN A 124 10.48 -1.75 -8.66
CA ASN A 124 11.93 -1.89 -8.73
C ASN A 124 12.46 -2.95 -7.75
N VAL A 125 12.25 -4.22 -8.11
CA VAL A 125 12.71 -5.37 -7.33
C VAL A 125 14.23 -5.37 -7.27
N GLY A 126 14.79 -5.38 -6.06
CA GLY A 126 16.24 -5.40 -5.85
C GLY A 126 16.92 -4.03 -5.81
N ALA A 127 16.15 -2.93 -5.94
CA ALA A 127 16.66 -1.56 -5.84
C ALA A 127 17.83 -1.26 -6.80
N THR A 128 17.74 -1.77 -8.04
CA THR A 128 18.71 -1.55 -9.12
C THR A 128 18.74 -0.08 -9.60
N GLY A 129 17.74 0.72 -9.21
CA GLY A 129 17.60 2.14 -9.59
C GLY A 129 16.64 2.37 -10.75
N SER A 130 16.63 1.46 -11.73
CA SER A 130 15.75 1.51 -12.91
C SER A 130 14.96 0.21 -13.08
N LEU A 131 13.75 0.28 -13.66
CA LEU A 131 13.03 -0.92 -14.06
C LEU A 131 13.65 -1.45 -15.34
N THR A 132 14.12 -2.69 -15.31
CA THR A 132 14.67 -3.38 -16.47
C THR A 132 13.57 -4.01 -17.30
N ARG A 133 13.91 -4.44 -18.52
CA ARG A 133 12.99 -5.16 -19.39
C ARG A 133 12.45 -6.43 -18.73
N GLU A 134 13.30 -7.15 -18.00
CA GLU A 134 12.90 -8.33 -17.23
C GLU A 134 11.89 -8.00 -16.13
N ASN A 135 12.07 -6.88 -15.43
CA ASN A 135 11.10 -6.45 -14.39
C ASN A 135 9.72 -6.20 -14.98
N VAL A 136 9.66 -5.53 -16.14
CA VAL A 136 8.42 -5.23 -16.85
C VAL A 136 7.81 -6.51 -17.42
N THR A 137 8.58 -7.38 -18.06
CA THR A 137 8.11 -8.66 -18.59
C THR A 137 7.47 -9.51 -17.50
N LEU A 138 8.14 -9.69 -16.35
CA LEU A 138 7.58 -10.45 -15.22
C LEU A 138 6.27 -9.85 -14.70
N ALA A 139 6.13 -8.52 -14.73
CA ALA A 139 4.90 -7.86 -14.34
C ALA A 139 3.78 -8.01 -15.39
N VAL A 140 4.11 -8.16 -16.67
CA VAL A 140 3.13 -8.32 -17.76
C VAL A 140 2.63 -9.76 -17.88
N GLU A 141 3.37 -10.77 -17.42
CA GLU A 141 2.96 -12.18 -17.45
C GLU A 141 1.55 -12.42 -16.89
N LYS A 142 1.21 -11.71 -15.81
CA LYS A 142 -0.10 -11.82 -15.12
C LYS A 142 -1.24 -11.06 -15.81
N PHE A 143 -0.98 -10.23 -16.83
CA PHE A 143 -2.01 -9.43 -17.51
C PHE A 143 -2.81 -10.23 -18.51
N PHE A 144 -2.19 -11.26 -19.10
CA PHE A 144 -2.79 -12.08 -20.15
C PHE A 144 -2.81 -13.55 -19.73
N THR A 145 -4.00 -14.14 -19.83
CA THR A 145 -4.26 -15.56 -19.59
C THR A 145 -5.12 -16.08 -20.75
N GLY A 146 -4.75 -17.23 -21.29
CA GLY A 146 -5.45 -17.86 -22.41
C GLY A 146 -4.94 -19.28 -22.65
N ASP A 147 -5.67 -20.03 -23.46
CA ASP A 147 -5.36 -21.43 -23.79
C ASP A 147 -4.29 -21.54 -24.90
N ASP A 148 -4.16 -20.51 -25.75
CA ASP A 148 -3.13 -20.42 -26.78
C ASP A 148 -1.90 -19.69 -26.22
N GLU A 149 -0.83 -20.45 -25.97
CA GLU A 149 0.41 -19.90 -25.41
C GLU A 149 1.12 -18.94 -26.36
N ASP A 150 1.07 -19.19 -27.68
CA ASP A 150 1.74 -18.35 -28.67
C ASP A 150 1.06 -16.98 -28.77
N GLU A 151 -0.26 -16.96 -28.85
CA GLU A 151 -1.05 -15.72 -28.84
C GLU A 151 -0.83 -14.92 -27.55
N VAL A 152 -0.85 -15.59 -26.39
CA VAL A 152 -0.61 -14.95 -25.09
C VAL A 152 0.79 -14.37 -25.01
N ASN A 153 1.80 -15.06 -25.52
CA ASN A 153 3.19 -14.59 -25.54
C ASN A 153 3.39 -13.39 -26.47
N GLU A 154 2.72 -13.38 -27.63
CA GLU A 154 2.71 -12.21 -28.53
C GLU A 154 2.09 -10.99 -27.83
N LEU A 155 0.92 -11.13 -27.19
CA LEU A 155 0.26 -10.05 -26.44
C LEU A 155 1.13 -9.51 -25.30
N ARG A 156 1.83 -10.39 -24.59
CA ARG A 156 2.78 -9.98 -23.53
C ARG A 156 3.95 -9.20 -24.13
N SER A 157 4.53 -9.68 -25.23
CA SER A 157 5.64 -9.00 -25.91
C SER A 157 5.22 -7.59 -26.38
N ASP A 158 4.07 -7.48 -27.03
CA ASP A 158 3.52 -6.21 -27.51
C ASP A 158 3.24 -5.23 -26.36
N MET A 159 2.73 -5.73 -25.23
CA MET A 159 2.52 -4.91 -24.04
C MET A 159 3.85 -4.40 -23.46
N VAL A 160 4.88 -5.24 -23.39
CA VAL A 160 6.21 -4.80 -22.95
C VAL A 160 6.74 -3.68 -23.86
N GLU A 161 6.67 -3.83 -25.18
CA GLU A 161 7.10 -2.78 -26.11
C GLU A 161 6.26 -1.50 -26.01
N LEU A 162 4.95 -1.63 -25.80
CA LEU A 162 4.06 -0.50 -25.57
C LEU A 162 4.47 0.28 -24.32
N LEU A 163 4.78 -0.43 -23.23
CA LEU A 163 5.20 0.17 -21.96
C LEU A 163 6.54 0.87 -22.09
N PHE A 164 7.55 0.25 -22.73
CA PHE A 164 8.83 0.92 -22.98
C PHE A 164 8.66 2.14 -23.85
N ARG A 165 7.92 2.06 -24.97
CA ARG A 165 7.64 3.24 -25.80
C ARG A 165 6.95 4.37 -25.03
N LYS A 166 6.18 4.05 -23.99
CA LYS A 166 5.45 5.02 -23.18
C LYS A 166 6.29 5.64 -22.07
N PHE A 167 7.10 4.81 -21.40
CA PHE A 167 7.77 5.16 -20.17
C PHE A 167 9.27 5.37 -20.32
N ASP A 168 9.96 4.73 -21.25
CA ASP A 168 11.38 4.99 -21.53
C ASP A 168 11.50 6.27 -22.38
N VAL A 169 11.59 7.43 -21.72
CA VAL A 169 11.51 8.75 -22.37
C VAL A 169 12.83 9.10 -23.04
N ASP A 170 13.95 8.75 -22.44
CA ASP A 170 15.29 9.02 -22.96
C ASP A 170 15.82 7.92 -23.89
N LYS A 171 15.11 6.78 -23.98
CA LYS A 171 15.36 5.64 -24.88
C LYS A 171 16.65 4.90 -24.56
N ASP A 172 16.99 4.80 -23.28
CA ASP A 172 18.16 4.06 -22.81
C ASP A 172 17.89 2.55 -22.61
N GLY A 173 16.64 2.10 -22.80
CA GLY A 173 16.22 0.72 -22.62
C GLY A 173 15.88 0.36 -21.18
N LEU A 174 15.79 1.35 -20.29
CA LEU A 174 15.37 1.24 -18.90
C LEU A 174 14.23 2.22 -18.64
N ILE A 175 13.49 2.02 -17.55
CA ILE A 175 12.52 3.03 -17.07
C ILE A 175 13.04 3.52 -15.73
N SER A 176 13.60 4.73 -15.71
CA SER A 176 14.04 5.38 -14.48
C SER A 176 12.86 5.90 -13.64
N TYR A 177 13.14 6.36 -12.41
CA TYR A 177 12.11 7.04 -11.62
C TYR A 177 11.68 8.35 -12.28
N ASP A 178 12.62 9.09 -12.88
CA ASP A 178 12.34 10.40 -13.49
C ASP A 178 11.46 10.24 -14.74
N ASP A 179 11.72 9.23 -15.54
CA ASP A 179 10.89 8.79 -16.66
C ASP A 179 9.45 8.50 -16.23
N TYR A 180 9.31 7.58 -15.25
CA TYR A 180 8.04 7.21 -14.67
C TYR A 180 7.30 8.42 -14.10
N ALA A 181 7.98 9.24 -13.30
CA ALA A 181 7.40 10.42 -12.67
C ALA A 181 6.97 11.46 -13.70
N ALA A 182 7.75 11.67 -14.78
CA ALA A 182 7.40 12.59 -15.86
C ALA A 182 6.12 12.17 -16.59
N VAL A 183 5.93 10.86 -16.81
CA VAL A 183 4.72 10.30 -17.43
C VAL A 183 3.53 10.39 -16.48
N VAL A 184 3.66 9.92 -15.23
CA VAL A 184 2.55 9.86 -14.26
C VAL A 184 2.11 11.25 -13.80
N THR A 185 3.02 12.22 -13.72
CA THR A 185 2.66 13.62 -13.43
C THR A 185 1.71 14.19 -14.49
N LYS A 186 1.91 13.83 -15.77
CA LYS A 186 1.03 14.23 -16.88
C LYS A 186 -0.23 13.36 -16.97
N GLN A 187 -0.14 12.10 -16.57
CA GLN A 187 -1.22 11.11 -16.66
C GLN A 187 -1.33 10.29 -15.36
N PRO A 188 -1.94 10.84 -14.30
CA PRO A 188 -1.97 10.21 -12.98
C PRO A 188 -2.62 8.82 -12.94
N MET A 189 -3.49 8.51 -13.90
CA MET A 189 -4.10 7.18 -14.05
C MET A 189 -3.09 6.06 -14.33
N LEU A 190 -1.88 6.40 -14.77
CA LEU A 190 -0.79 5.46 -15.04
C LEU A 190 0.09 5.20 -13.81
N LEU A 191 -0.29 5.71 -12.63
CA LEU A 191 0.43 5.47 -11.37
C LEU A 191 0.73 3.98 -11.17
N GLU A 192 -0.27 3.12 -11.37
CA GLU A 192 -0.22 1.69 -11.09
C GLU A 192 -0.09 0.84 -12.37
N PHE A 193 0.73 1.28 -13.34
CA PHE A 193 0.80 0.69 -14.68
C PHE A 193 1.28 -0.78 -14.74
N LEU A 194 1.96 -1.29 -13.69
CA LEU A 194 2.38 -2.70 -13.58
C LEU A 194 1.50 -3.52 -12.61
N GLY A 195 0.35 -2.97 -12.25
CA GLY A 195 -0.64 -3.62 -11.38
C GLY A 195 -0.90 -2.86 -10.09
N GLN A 196 -2.06 -3.14 -9.51
CA GLN A 196 -2.62 -2.45 -8.35
C GLN A 196 -1.72 -2.58 -7.11
N CYS A 197 -1.27 -1.45 -6.57
CA CYS A 197 -0.50 -1.29 -5.34
C CYS A 197 -1.31 -0.67 -4.20
N PHE A 198 -2.36 0.09 -4.51
CA PHE A 198 -3.20 0.79 -3.53
C PHE A 198 -4.56 0.12 -3.36
N PRO A 199 -5.23 0.32 -2.21
CA PRO A 199 -6.59 -0.15 -2.04
C PRO A 199 -7.52 0.49 -3.08
N ASN A 200 -8.48 -0.28 -3.58
CA ASN A 200 -9.51 0.27 -4.46
C ASN A 200 -10.47 1.19 -3.66
N VAL A 201 -11.44 1.83 -4.34
CA VAL A 201 -12.37 2.78 -3.69
C VAL A 201 -13.12 2.16 -2.52
N ASP A 202 -13.59 0.92 -2.66
CA ASP A 202 -14.28 0.19 -1.60
C ASP A 202 -13.35 -0.06 -0.41
N GLY A 203 -12.14 -0.56 -0.70
CA GLY A 203 -11.12 -0.82 0.31
C GLY A 203 -10.75 0.45 1.07
N MET A 204 -10.44 1.54 0.36
CA MET A 204 -10.17 2.85 0.96
C MET A 204 -11.30 3.28 1.89
N THR A 205 -12.54 3.19 1.42
CA THR A 205 -13.73 3.58 2.18
C THR A 205 -13.86 2.78 3.48
N VAL A 206 -13.78 1.46 3.40
CA VAL A 206 -13.85 0.59 4.60
C VAL A 206 -12.73 0.92 5.57
N ILE A 207 -11.50 1.10 5.08
CA ILE A 207 -10.36 1.47 5.92
C ILE A 207 -10.63 2.78 6.67
N ALA A 208 -11.11 3.82 5.98
CA ALA A 208 -11.31 5.10 6.63
C ALA A 208 -12.45 5.09 7.64
N TYR A 209 -13.52 4.31 7.41
CA TYR A 209 -14.54 4.07 8.42
C TYR A 209 -13.97 3.31 9.62
N CYS A 210 -13.27 2.20 9.41
CA CYS A 210 -12.74 1.37 10.49
C CYS A 210 -11.67 2.10 11.32
N ALA A 211 -10.84 2.93 10.70
CA ALA A 211 -9.76 3.67 11.35
C ALA A 211 -10.16 5.11 11.73
N ASN A 212 -11.41 5.52 11.56
CA ASN A 212 -11.90 6.86 11.87
C ASN A 212 -11.05 8.00 11.23
N ILE A 213 -10.69 7.82 9.96
CA ILE A 213 -9.87 8.77 9.18
C ILE A 213 -10.59 9.25 7.91
N LEU A 214 -11.92 9.39 7.97
CA LEU A 214 -12.75 9.87 6.86
C LEU A 214 -12.32 11.24 6.33
N SER A 215 -11.71 12.07 7.18
CA SER A 215 -11.08 13.35 6.82
C SER A 215 -10.04 13.23 5.68
N LYS A 216 -9.51 12.04 5.40
CA LYS A 216 -8.47 11.80 4.40
C LYS A 216 -9.00 11.22 3.09
N ILE A 217 -10.29 10.88 3.01
CA ILE A 217 -10.90 10.43 1.77
C ILE A 217 -11.58 11.60 1.07
N THR A 218 -11.25 11.79 -0.20
CA THR A 218 -12.03 12.63 -1.10
C THR A 218 -12.83 11.70 -1.99
N PHE A 219 -14.14 11.61 -1.77
CA PHE A 219 -15.01 10.90 -2.69
C PHE A 219 -15.10 11.71 -3.99
N PRO A 220 -15.09 11.05 -5.18
CA PRO A 220 -15.46 11.73 -6.40
C PRO A 220 -16.84 12.37 -6.18
N LYS A 221 -16.98 13.65 -6.50
CA LYS A 221 -18.31 14.27 -6.52
C LYS A 221 -19.15 13.46 -7.51
N SER A 222 -20.31 12.99 -7.09
CA SER A 222 -21.26 12.35 -7.98
C SER A 222 -21.60 13.35 -9.08
N ASN A 223 -21.22 13.05 -10.34
CA ASN A 223 -21.74 13.75 -11.52
C ASN A 223 -23.19 13.32 -11.78
N ILE A 224 -24.03 13.42 -10.76
CA ILE A 224 -25.48 13.44 -10.96
C ILE A 224 -25.79 14.91 -11.23
N GLU A 225 -25.65 15.27 -12.51
CA GLU A 225 -26.35 16.45 -13.03
C GLU A 225 -27.85 16.16 -12.84
N GLU A 226 -28.52 16.97 -12.02
CA GLU A 226 -29.99 17.07 -11.98
C GLU A 226 -30.54 17.68 -13.27
#